data_AF-A0A2R8A1Z1-F1
#
_entry.id   AF-A0A2R8A1Z1-F1
#
_cell.length_a   1.000
_cell.length_b   1.000
_cell.length_c   1.000
_cell.angle_alpha   90.00
_cell.angle_beta   90.00
_cell.angle_gamma   90.00
#
_symmetry.space_group_name_H-M   'P 1'
#
loop_
_entity.id
_entity.type
_entity.pdbx_description
1 polymer ?
#
loop_
_entity_poly.entity_id
_entity_poly.type
_entity_poly.pdbx_seq_one_letter_code
_entity_poly.pdbx_strand_id
1 'polypeptide(L)'
;MKKENLGKRYGIGFSYIAMALIVFVLFWGLSLTGIGAFTGIYGAFKLIFPLIVAISIATGIGFDHSGASALAGAVGYLVFGASFSVLIDPKIPFLVTTPIKLFGSMGSDQFFFILCGLMMGIVAGSLYNKFYNIKLPEWLAFFGGRRFVPIITSIVALFIGSFIANVIIPHL
;
A
#
# COMPACT_ATOMS: atom_id res chain seq x y z
N MET A 1 -14.07 -17.14 20.12
CA MET A 1 -13.90 -15.73 19.70
C MET A 1 -14.94 -15.43 18.63
N LYS A 2 -15.85 -14.48 18.88
CA LYS A 2 -16.93 -14.11 17.93
C LYS A 2 -16.26 -13.63 16.64
N LYS A 3 -16.40 -14.38 15.54
CA LYS A 3 -16.03 -13.89 14.21
C LYS A 3 -16.91 -12.68 13.95
N GLU A 4 -16.36 -11.48 14.01
CA GLU A 4 -17.09 -10.30 13.52
C GLU A 4 -17.51 -10.53 12.07
N ASN A 5 -18.74 -10.11 11.75
CA ASN A 5 -19.28 -10.21 10.40
C ASN A 5 -18.29 -9.58 9.43
N LEU A 6 -17.84 -10.34 8.43
CA LEU A 6 -16.89 -9.92 7.39
C LEU A 6 -17.26 -8.55 6.80
N GLY A 7 -18.56 -8.26 6.63
CA GLY A 7 -19.05 -6.95 6.16
C GLY A 7 -18.68 -5.76 7.04
N LYS A 8 -18.60 -5.91 8.37
CA LYS A 8 -18.17 -4.82 9.28
C LYS A 8 -16.67 -4.52 9.11
N ARG A 9 -15.86 -5.55 8.85
CA ARG A 9 -14.41 -5.43 8.65
C ARG A 9 -14.09 -4.68 7.36
N TYR A 10 -14.74 -5.03 6.26
CA TYR A 10 -14.65 -4.26 5.01
C TYR A 10 -15.14 -2.82 5.18
N GLY A 11 -16.23 -2.60 5.92
CA GLY A 11 -16.75 -1.26 6.19
C GLY A 11 -15.77 -0.34 6.92
N ILE A 12 -14.98 -0.88 7.86
CA ILE A 12 -13.95 -0.13 8.58
C ILE A 12 -12.80 0.27 7.64
N GLY A 13 -12.35 -0.64 6.76
CA GLY A 13 -11.34 -0.32 5.76
C GLY A 13 -11.77 0.77 4.77
N PHE A 14 -13.01 0.70 4.28
CA PHE A 14 -13.58 1.71 3.40
C PHE A 14 -13.74 3.08 4.09
N SER A 15 -14.02 3.10 5.39
CA SER A 15 -14.10 4.34 6.18
C SER A 15 -12.78 5.11 6.17
N TYR A 16 -11.64 4.44 6.35
CA TYR A 16 -10.32 5.09 6.33
C TYR A 16 -9.96 5.64 4.94
N ILE A 17 -10.33 4.94 3.87
CA ILE A 17 -10.16 5.44 2.50
C ILE A 17 -11.04 6.68 2.26
N ALA A 18 -12.29 6.65 2.73
CA ALA A 18 -13.19 7.79 2.62
C ALA A 18 -12.63 9.02 3.35
N MET A 19 -12.09 8.84 4.56
CA MET A 19 -11.41 9.92 5.29
C MET A 19 -10.20 10.46 4.52
N ALA A 20 -9.36 9.59 3.96
CA ALA A 20 -8.22 10.01 3.15
C ALA A 20 -8.65 10.78 1.88
N LEU A 21 -9.77 10.39 1.26
CA LEU A 21 -10.36 11.09 0.12
C LEU A 21 -10.91 12.46 0.49
N ILE A 22 -11.56 12.60 1.64
CA ILE A 22 -12.04 13.90 2.13
C ILE A 22 -10.85 14.85 2.31
N VAL A 23 -9.75 14.37 2.90
CA VAL A 23 -8.52 15.16 3.06
C VAL A 23 -7.90 15.50 1.69
N PHE A 24 -7.90 14.56 0.74
CA PHE A 24 -7.42 14.81 -0.63
C PHE A 24 -8.22 15.95 -1.31
N VAL A 25 -9.55 15.89 -1.23
CA VAL A 25 -10.45 16.89 -1.82
C VAL A 25 -10.28 18.25 -1.14
N LEU A 26 -10.08 18.27 0.18
CA LEU A 26 -9.83 19.49 0.93
C LEU A 26 -8.54 20.18 0.48
N PHE A 27 -7.44 19.44 0.35
CA PHE A 27 -6.18 20.00 -0.14
C PHE A 27 -6.23 20.39 -1.62
N TRP A 28 -7.01 19.68 -2.42
CA TRP A 28 -7.27 20.07 -3.80
C TRP A 28 -8.03 21.41 -3.86
N GLY A 29 -9.06 21.58 -3.04
CA GLY A 29 -9.80 22.84 -2.93
C GLY A 29 -8.93 24.00 -2.44
N LEU A 30 -8.08 23.76 -1.44
CA LEU A 30 -7.11 24.76 -0.96
C LEU A 30 -6.05 25.10 -2.01
N SER A 31 -5.65 24.15 -2.85
CA SER A 31 -4.70 24.41 -3.95
C SER A 31 -5.26 25.41 -4.97
N LEU A 32 -6.58 25.52 -5.13
CA LEU A 32 -7.22 26.48 -6.04
C LEU A 32 -7.17 27.92 -5.52
N THR A 33 -6.81 28.14 -4.26
CA THR A 33 -6.70 29.48 -3.65
C THR A 33 -5.48 30.29 -4.13
N GLY A 34 -4.60 29.69 -4.95
CA GLY A 34 -3.46 30.38 -5.56
C GLY A 34 -2.24 30.56 -4.66
N ILE A 35 -2.28 30.10 -3.41
CA ILE A 35 -1.14 30.12 -2.48
C ILE A 35 -0.22 28.94 -2.81
N GLY A 36 1.03 29.23 -3.20
CA GLY A 36 2.00 28.22 -3.63
C GLY A 36 2.27 27.09 -2.61
N ALA A 37 2.16 27.39 -1.30
CA ALA A 37 2.30 26.40 -0.23
C ALA A 37 1.25 25.28 -0.30
N PHE A 38 -0.03 25.60 -0.58
CA PHE A 38 -1.09 24.59 -0.64
C PHE A 38 -0.99 23.71 -1.89
N THR A 39 -0.49 24.26 -3.00
CA THR A 39 -0.22 23.48 -4.22
C THR A 39 0.88 22.44 -3.98
N GLY A 40 1.93 22.80 -3.24
CA GLY A 40 2.99 21.87 -2.83
C GLY A 40 2.49 20.76 -1.91
N ILE A 41 1.64 21.09 -0.93
CA ILE A 41 1.04 20.11 -0.01
C ILE A 41 0.14 19.13 -0.77
N TYR A 42 -0.71 19.62 -1.67
CA TYR A 42 -1.56 18.78 -2.50
C TYR A 42 -0.73 17.83 -3.38
N GLY A 43 0.35 18.34 -3.98
CA GLY A 43 1.30 17.53 -4.75
C GLY A 43 1.88 16.39 -3.92
N ALA A 44 2.40 16.68 -2.72
CA ALA A 44 2.96 15.65 -1.83
C ALA A 44 1.91 14.63 -1.37
N PHE A 45 0.71 15.10 -1.01
CA PHE A 45 -0.36 14.22 -0.55
C PHE A 45 -0.83 13.26 -1.64
N LYS A 46 -0.90 13.74 -2.90
CA LYS A 46 -1.23 12.91 -4.06
C LYS A 46 -0.26 11.74 -4.25
N LEU A 47 1.03 11.94 -3.97
CA LEU A 47 2.05 10.90 -4.10
C LEU A 47 1.98 9.85 -2.99
N ILE A 48 1.62 10.25 -1.78
CA ILE A 48 1.53 9.38 -0.61
C ILE A 48 0.18 8.64 -0.58
N PHE A 49 -0.82 9.13 -1.30
CA PHE A 49 -2.18 8.59 -1.31
C PHE A 49 -2.26 7.06 -1.56
N PRO A 50 -1.56 6.46 -2.53
CA PRO A 50 -1.55 5.00 -2.73
C PRO A 50 -1.09 4.20 -1.50
N LEU A 51 -0.10 4.71 -0.76
CA LEU A 51 0.40 4.09 0.47
C LEU A 51 -0.68 4.14 1.56
N ILE A 52 -1.39 5.27 1.69
CA ILE A 52 -2.51 5.42 2.63
C ILE A 52 -3.63 4.43 2.29
N VAL A 53 -3.94 4.25 1.00
CA VAL A 53 -4.93 3.27 0.52
C VAL A 53 -4.51 1.85 0.90
N ALA A 54 -3.24 1.48 0.68
CA ALA A 54 -2.72 0.17 1.05
C ALA A 54 -2.85 -0.11 2.56
N ILE A 55 -2.48 0.86 3.39
CA ILE A 55 -2.59 0.77 4.85
C ILE A 55 -4.05 0.63 5.28
N SER A 56 -4.94 1.46 4.73
CA SER A 56 -6.37 1.51 5.08
C SER A 56 -7.08 0.19 4.79
N ILE A 57 -6.73 -0.47 3.69
CA ILE A 57 -7.33 -1.75 3.31
C ILE A 57 -6.73 -2.88 4.13
N ALA A 58 -5.42 -2.84 4.38
CA ALA A 58 -4.76 -3.85 5.20
C ALA A 58 -5.31 -3.83 6.64
N THR A 59 -5.57 -2.65 7.23
CA THR A 59 -6.20 -2.54 8.55
C THR A 59 -7.65 -2.95 8.54
N GLY A 60 -8.42 -2.60 7.50
CA GLY A 60 -9.83 -3.01 7.38
C GLY A 60 -10.01 -4.52 7.27
N ILE A 61 -9.16 -5.19 6.50
CA ILE A 61 -9.23 -6.64 6.30
C ILE A 61 -8.61 -7.41 7.47
N GLY A 62 -7.67 -6.83 8.20
CA GLY A 62 -7.03 -7.47 9.37
C GLY A 62 -8.04 -7.81 10.47
N PHE A 63 -7.97 -9.03 11.01
CA PHE A 63 -8.93 -9.54 12.00
C PHE A 63 -9.03 -8.72 13.30
N ASP A 64 -7.92 -8.12 13.74
CA ASP A 64 -7.87 -7.35 14.99
C ASP A 64 -7.79 -5.84 14.78
N HIS A 65 -7.89 -5.36 13.53
CA HIS A 65 -7.50 -3.99 13.15
C HIS A 65 -6.14 -3.57 13.73
N SER A 66 -5.23 -4.54 13.87
CA SER A 66 -3.97 -4.31 14.58
C SER A 66 -3.01 -3.46 13.75
N GLY A 67 -2.17 -2.69 14.43
CA GLY A 67 -1.10 -1.93 13.79
C GLY A 67 -0.12 -2.81 12.99
N ALA A 68 -0.02 -4.10 13.31
CA ALA A 68 0.79 -5.04 12.53
C ALA A 68 0.23 -5.27 11.12
N SER A 69 -1.09 -5.28 10.95
CA SER A 69 -1.73 -5.35 9.62
C SER A 69 -1.50 -4.07 8.82
N ALA A 70 -1.58 -2.91 9.49
CA ALA A 70 -1.27 -1.60 8.89
C ALA A 70 0.16 -1.56 8.35
N LEU A 71 1.11 -2.00 9.18
CA LEU A 71 2.53 -2.00 8.86
C LEU A 71 2.86 -2.99 7.75
N ALA A 72 2.20 -4.15 7.72
CA ALA A 72 2.33 -5.10 6.62
C ALA A 72 1.83 -4.53 5.28
N GLY A 73 0.73 -3.77 5.29
CA GLY A 73 0.24 -3.05 4.10
C GLY A 73 1.22 -1.99 3.60
N ALA A 74 1.79 -1.19 4.52
CA ALA A 74 2.81 -0.20 4.19
C ALA A 74 4.07 -0.85 3.60
N VAL A 75 4.62 -1.86 4.27
CA VAL A 75 5.81 -2.59 3.81
C VAL A 75 5.54 -3.26 2.46
N GLY A 76 4.37 -3.88 2.28
CA GLY A 76 3.99 -4.50 1.02
C GLY A 76 4.00 -3.52 -0.14
N TYR A 77 3.40 -2.34 0.02
CA TYR A 77 3.41 -1.31 -1.04
C TYR A 77 4.82 -0.79 -1.35
N LEU A 78 5.64 -0.53 -0.32
CA LEU A 78 7.01 -0.04 -0.50
C LEU A 78 7.90 -1.05 -1.22
N VAL A 79 7.81 -2.32 -0.86
CA VAL A 79 8.59 -3.40 -1.46
C VAL A 79 8.13 -3.67 -2.90
N PHE A 80 6.81 -3.61 -3.15
CA PHE A 80 6.26 -3.65 -4.50
C PHE A 80 6.83 -2.52 -5.36
N GLY A 81 6.77 -1.27 -4.88
CA GLY A 81 7.29 -0.10 -5.60
C GLY A 81 8.80 -0.19 -5.87
N ALA A 82 9.58 -0.67 -4.89
CA ALA A 82 11.01 -0.92 -5.07
C ALA A 82 11.31 -1.98 -6.13
N SER A 83 10.57 -3.10 -6.10
CA SER A 83 10.71 -4.19 -7.10
C SER A 83 10.41 -3.71 -8.50
N PHE A 84 9.36 -2.90 -8.62
CA PHE A 84 8.92 -2.33 -9.88
C PHE A 84 9.95 -1.34 -10.45
N SER A 85 10.57 -0.52 -9.59
CA SER A 85 11.62 0.44 -9.98
C SER A 85 12.86 -0.24 -10.56
N VAL A 86 13.35 -1.29 -9.89
CA VAL A 86 14.57 -2.02 -10.30
C VAL A 86 14.41 -2.67 -11.67
N LEU A 87 13.20 -3.06 -12.05
CA LEU A 87 12.93 -3.75 -13.32
C LEU A 87 12.71 -2.79 -14.51
N ILE A 88 12.31 -1.54 -14.26
CA ILE A 88 12.22 -0.51 -15.30
C ILE A 88 13.59 0.12 -15.55
N ASP A 89 14.32 0.46 -14.49
CA ASP A 89 15.69 0.94 -14.59
C ASP A 89 16.44 0.63 -13.28
N PRO A 90 17.49 -0.20 -13.31
CA PRO A 90 18.21 -0.63 -12.11
C PRO A 90 18.93 0.53 -11.38
N LYS A 91 19.02 1.73 -11.97
CA LYS A 91 19.71 2.89 -11.38
C LYS A 91 18.77 3.87 -10.67
N ILE A 92 17.45 3.72 -10.78
CA ILE A 92 16.49 4.66 -10.18
C ILE A 92 15.96 4.05 -8.87
N PRO A 93 16.31 4.61 -7.70
CA PRO A 93 15.72 4.18 -6.45
C PRO A 93 14.24 4.58 -6.42
N PHE A 94 13.36 3.65 -5.99
CA PHE A 94 11.97 4.00 -5.72
C PHE A 94 11.92 5.00 -4.57
N LEU A 95 11.57 6.25 -4.87
CA LEU A 95 11.20 7.24 -3.87
C LEU A 95 9.69 7.39 -3.89
N VAL A 96 9.06 7.25 -2.72
CA VAL A 96 7.63 7.58 -2.52
C VAL A 96 7.31 9.02 -2.96
N THR A 97 8.33 9.90 -2.96
CA THR A 97 8.26 11.30 -3.37
C THR A 97 8.42 11.53 -4.89
N THR A 98 8.84 10.54 -5.67
CA THR A 98 8.91 10.64 -7.14
C THR A 98 8.42 9.32 -7.75
N PRO A 99 7.12 9.20 -8.06
CA PRO A 99 6.61 8.01 -8.73
C PRO A 99 7.27 7.90 -10.10
N ILE A 100 7.59 6.67 -10.47
CA ILE A 100 8.12 6.33 -11.79
C ILE A 100 7.09 6.80 -12.83
N LYS A 101 7.54 7.56 -13.82
CA LYS A 101 6.71 7.93 -14.96
C LYS A 101 6.60 6.69 -15.86
N LEU A 102 5.50 5.95 -15.78
CA LEU A 102 5.28 4.82 -16.66
C LEU A 102 4.91 5.29 -18.07
N PHE A 103 3.95 6.23 -18.20
CA PHE A 103 3.28 6.49 -19.47
C PHE A 103 3.56 7.87 -20.08
N GLY A 104 4.57 8.60 -19.62
CA GLY A 104 4.88 9.96 -20.10
C GLY A 104 3.80 11.02 -19.78
N SER A 105 2.66 10.62 -19.22
CA SER A 105 1.53 11.46 -18.85
C SER A 105 1.28 11.34 -17.34
N MET A 106 1.33 12.48 -16.63
CA MET A 106 1.18 12.57 -15.17
C MET A 106 -0.15 12.00 -14.60
N GLY A 107 -1.13 11.68 -15.45
CA GLY A 107 -2.46 11.21 -15.04
C GLY A 107 -2.57 9.70 -14.84
N SER A 108 -2.09 8.90 -15.79
CA SER A 108 -2.27 7.43 -15.82
C SER A 108 -1.43 6.71 -14.77
N ASP A 109 -0.24 7.22 -14.48
CA ASP A 109 0.68 6.63 -13.50
C ASP A 109 0.04 6.59 -12.10
N GLN A 110 -0.73 7.63 -11.76
CA GLN A 110 -1.33 7.79 -10.43
C GLN A 110 -2.43 6.76 -10.17
N PHE A 111 -3.31 6.54 -11.16
CA PHE A 111 -4.32 5.49 -11.05
C PHE A 111 -3.68 4.11 -10.92
N PHE A 112 -2.61 3.85 -11.66
CA PHE A 112 -1.86 2.60 -11.55
C PHE A 112 -1.30 2.38 -10.14
N PHE A 113 -0.64 3.38 -9.56
CA PHE A 113 -0.11 3.27 -8.19
C PHE A 113 -1.23 3.09 -7.14
N ILE A 114 -2.37 3.78 -7.29
CA ILE A 114 -3.54 3.60 -6.40
C ILE A 114 -4.08 2.16 -6.49
N LEU A 115 -4.21 1.61 -7.70
CA LEU A 115 -4.64 0.22 -7.91
C LEU A 115 -3.64 -0.78 -7.29
N CYS A 116 -2.34 -0.51 -7.42
CA CYS A 116 -1.30 -1.32 -6.79
C CYS A 116 -1.38 -1.23 -5.25
N GLY A 117 -1.65 -0.03 -4.71
CA GLY A 117 -1.92 0.16 -3.29
C GLY A 117 -3.13 -0.65 -2.81
N LEU A 118 -4.23 -0.64 -3.57
CA LEU A 118 -5.43 -1.43 -3.31
C LEU A 118 -5.11 -2.93 -3.24
N MET A 119 -4.44 -3.43 -4.28
CA MET A 119 -4.00 -4.82 -4.40
C MET A 119 -3.11 -5.24 -3.23
N MET A 120 -2.06 -4.46 -2.92
CA MET A 120 -1.14 -4.77 -1.83
C MET A 120 -1.82 -4.71 -0.46
N GLY A 121 -2.79 -3.81 -0.26
CA GLY A 121 -3.62 -3.77 0.93
C GLY A 121 -4.45 -5.05 1.12
N ILE A 122 -5.07 -5.54 0.05
CA ILE A 122 -5.85 -6.80 0.06
C ILE A 122 -4.95 -7.98 0.39
N VAL A 123 -3.80 -8.07 -0.27
CA VAL A 123 -2.81 -9.13 -0.06
C VAL A 123 -2.32 -9.09 1.40
N ALA A 124 -1.90 -7.94 1.91
CA ALA A 124 -1.40 -7.80 3.27
C ALA A 124 -2.45 -8.17 4.33
N GLY A 125 -3.70 -7.71 4.17
CA GLY A 125 -4.79 -8.06 5.08
C GLY A 125 -5.15 -9.55 5.04
N SER A 126 -5.10 -10.18 3.86
CA SER A 126 -5.31 -11.62 3.70
C SER A 126 -4.21 -12.44 4.36
N LEU A 127 -2.94 -12.05 4.17
CA LEU A 127 -1.81 -12.69 4.81
C LEU A 127 -1.84 -12.51 6.33
N TYR A 128 -2.27 -11.35 6.84
CA TYR A 128 -2.47 -11.15 8.27
C TYR A 128 -3.44 -12.18 8.84
N ASN A 129 -4.61 -12.34 8.21
CA ASN A 129 -5.62 -13.30 8.67
C ASN A 129 -5.14 -14.75 8.65
N LYS A 130 -4.21 -15.09 7.75
CA LYS A 130 -3.64 -16.44 7.64
C LYS A 130 -2.48 -16.68 8.62
N PHE A 131 -1.64 -15.68 8.86
CA PHE A 131 -0.34 -15.85 9.52
C PHE A 131 -0.21 -15.19 10.90
N TYR A 132 -1.24 -14.51 11.41
CA TYR A 132 -1.18 -13.77 12.69
C TYR A 132 -0.83 -14.63 13.92
N ASN A 133 -1.04 -15.95 13.88
CA ASN A 133 -0.77 -16.87 15.00
C ASN A 133 0.16 -18.03 14.59
N ILE A 134 1.05 -17.79 13.62
CA ILE A 134 2.01 -18.81 13.22
C ILE A 134 3.04 -19.05 14.33
N LYS A 135 3.31 -20.32 14.62
CA LYS A 135 4.36 -20.75 15.55
C LYS A 135 5.58 -21.20 14.74
N LEU A 136 6.68 -20.48 14.92
CA LEU A 136 7.96 -20.78 14.30
C LEU A 136 8.81 -21.64 15.26
N PRO A 137 9.78 -22.43 14.75
CA PRO A 137 10.71 -23.21 15.56
C PRO A 137 11.49 -22.33 16.55
N GLU A 138 12.01 -22.90 17.64
CA GLU A 138 12.57 -22.16 18.80
C GLU A 138 13.60 -21.07 18.43
N TRP A 139 14.44 -21.31 17.44
CA TRP A 139 15.44 -20.35 16.96
C TRP A 139 14.86 -19.15 16.19
N LEU A 140 13.66 -19.27 15.61
CA LEU A 140 12.94 -18.20 14.90
C LEU A 140 11.70 -17.69 15.65
N ALA A 141 11.47 -18.15 16.88
CA ALA A 141 10.27 -17.85 17.66
C ALA A 141 10.05 -16.33 17.88
N PHE A 142 11.12 -15.54 17.83
CA PHE A 142 11.06 -14.07 17.91
C PHE A 142 10.20 -13.42 16.81
N PHE A 143 10.20 -14.02 15.62
CA PHE A 143 9.39 -13.56 14.48
C PHE A 143 7.99 -14.17 14.46
N GLY A 144 7.63 -15.00 15.44
CA GLY A 144 6.34 -15.68 15.51
C GLY A 144 5.15 -14.73 15.68
N GLY A 145 3.97 -15.23 15.35
CA GLY A 145 2.72 -14.50 15.48
C GLY A 145 2.63 -13.25 14.60
N ARG A 146 2.17 -12.13 15.17
CA ARG A 146 1.83 -10.90 14.42
C ARG A 146 3.02 -10.19 13.77
N ARG A 147 4.25 -10.47 14.21
CA ARG A 147 5.50 -9.90 13.66
C ARG A 147 5.95 -10.59 12.36
N PHE A 148 5.49 -11.82 12.13
CA PHE A 148 5.77 -12.55 10.90
C PHE A 148 5.10 -11.90 9.69
N VAL A 149 3.95 -11.25 9.90
CA VAL A 149 3.09 -10.76 8.82
C VAL A 149 3.83 -9.77 7.90
N PRO A 150 4.50 -8.71 8.40
CA PRO A 150 5.30 -7.83 7.54
C PRO A 150 6.38 -8.53 6.71
N ILE A 151 6.98 -9.60 7.24
CA ILE A 151 8.05 -10.35 6.58
C ILE A 151 7.52 -11.18 5.42
N ILE A 152 6.43 -11.91 5.63
CA ILE A 152 5.83 -12.68 4.53
C ILE A 152 5.21 -11.76 3.47
N THR A 153 4.67 -10.60 3.87
CA THR A 153 4.14 -9.63 2.92
C THR A 153 5.22 -9.00 2.05
N SER A 154 6.43 -8.74 2.57
CA SER A 154 7.52 -8.22 1.73
C SER A 154 7.94 -9.25 0.68
N ILE A 155 8.08 -10.52 1.07
CA ILE A 155 8.42 -11.60 0.13
C ILE A 155 7.36 -11.72 -0.97
N VAL A 156 6.08 -11.74 -0.60
CA VAL A 156 4.99 -11.82 -1.59
C VAL A 156 4.94 -10.56 -2.46
N ALA A 157 5.19 -9.37 -1.90
CA ALA A 157 5.27 -8.12 -2.64
C ALA A 157 6.39 -8.12 -3.69
N LEU A 158 7.54 -8.74 -3.39
CA LEU A 158 8.64 -8.91 -4.36
C LEU A 158 8.17 -9.73 -5.57
N PHE A 159 7.49 -10.86 -5.34
CA PHE A 159 6.99 -11.71 -6.43
C PHE A 159 5.89 -11.02 -7.24
N ILE A 160 4.94 -10.36 -6.58
CA ILE A 160 3.88 -9.61 -7.26
C ILE A 160 4.46 -8.44 -8.05
N GLY A 161 5.41 -7.69 -7.48
CA GLY A 161 6.12 -6.60 -8.14
C GLY A 161 6.87 -7.06 -9.38
N SER A 162 7.61 -8.17 -9.26
CA SER A 162 8.33 -8.76 -10.38
C SER A 162 7.41 -9.26 -11.48
N PHE A 163 6.29 -9.90 -11.12
CA PHE A 163 5.30 -10.38 -12.09
C PHE A 163 4.63 -9.23 -12.83
N ILE A 164 4.16 -8.21 -12.11
CA ILE A 164 3.48 -7.04 -12.69
C ILE A 164 4.44 -6.25 -13.58
N ALA A 165 5.70 -6.06 -13.16
CA ALA A 165 6.71 -5.42 -13.99
C ALA A 165 6.96 -6.20 -15.29
N ASN A 166 7.16 -7.51 -15.23
CA ASN A 166 7.37 -8.33 -16.44
C ASN A 166 6.17 -8.33 -17.40
N VAL A 167 4.94 -8.13 -16.92
CA VAL A 167 3.74 -8.06 -17.77
C VAL A 167 3.54 -6.65 -18.36
N ILE A 168 3.97 -5.60 -17.66
CA ILE A 168 3.74 -4.20 -18.06
C ILE A 168 4.87 -3.65 -18.94
N ILE A 169 6.13 -3.98 -18.64
CA ILE A 169 7.30 -3.59 -19.45
C ILE A 169 7.16 -3.97 -20.95
N PRO A 170 6.61 -5.13 -21.36
CA PRO A 170 6.42 -5.46 -22.77
C PRO A 170 5.24 -4.72 -23.45
N HIS A 171 4.45 -3.95 -22.70
CA HIS A 171 3.31 -3.18 -23.22
C HIS A 171 3.48 -1.66 -23.07
N LEU A 172 4.68 -1.21 -22.68
CA LEU A 172 5.16 0.17 -22.71
C LEU A 172 6.10 0.39 -23.88
#